data_AF-A0A9P5QDN5-F1
#
_entry.id   AF-A0A9P5QDN5-F1
#
_cell.length_a   1.000
_cell.length_b   1.000
_cell.length_c   1.000
_cell.angle_alpha   90.00
_cell.angle_beta   90.00
_cell.angle_gamma   90.00
#
_symmetry.space_group_name_H-M   'P 1'
#
loop_
_entity.id
_entity.type
_entity.pdbx_description
1 polymer ?
#
loop_
_entity_poly.entity_id
_entity_poly.type
_entity_poly.pdbx_seq_one_letter_code
_entity_poly.pdbx_strand_id
1 'polypeptide(L)' 'FNSFVVCGISYTPIYRGSPSVQCPYCRGHFKPEFQGNLCTICDISRIGGAGTGMV' A
#
# COMPACT_ATOMS: atom_id res chain seq x y z
N PHE A 1 -15.14 -16.51 7.07
CA PHE A 1 -14.84 -15.14 6.62
C PHE A 1 -13.36 -15.05 6.26
N ASN A 2 -13.03 -14.74 5.00
CA ASN A 2 -11.65 -14.63 4.54
C ASN A 2 -11.19 -13.18 4.71
N SER A 3 -10.09 -12.95 5.42
CA SER A 3 -9.58 -11.60 5.68
C SER A 3 -8.89 -11.06 4.43
N PHE A 4 -9.37 -9.92 3.93
CA PHE A 4 -8.76 -9.19 2.82
C PHE A 4 -8.51 -7.74 3.23
N VAL A 5 -7.55 -7.11 2.56
CA VAL A 5 -7.30 -5.66 2.64
C VAL A 5 -7.62 -5.04 1.29
N VAL A 6 -8.19 -3.85 1.27
CA VAL A 6 -8.55 -3.20 0.00
C VAL A 6 -7.38 -2.37 -0.50
N CYS A 7 -7.06 -2.51 -1.79
CA CYS A 7 -6.06 -1.67 -2.44
C CYS A 7 -6.56 -0.21 -2.51
N GLY A 8 -5.78 0.75 -2.00
CA GLY A 8 -6.15 2.18 -2.00
C GLY A 8 -6.16 2.89 -3.36
N ILE A 9 -5.87 2.19 -4.46
CA ILE A 9 -5.86 2.74 -5.84
C ILE A 9 -6.89 2.00 -6.69
N SER A 10 -6.77 0.67 -6.79
CA SER A 10 -7.63 -0.15 -7.64
C SER A 10 -8.97 -0.50 -6.99
N TYR A 11 -9.15 -0.22 -5.69
CA TYR A 11 -10.33 -0.63 -4.90
C TYR A 11 -10.65 -2.13 -4.98
N THR A 12 -9.65 -2.95 -5.32
CA THR A 12 -9.76 -4.39 -5.40
C THR A 12 -9.31 -5.03 -4.09
N PRO A 13 -9.92 -6.16 -3.68
CA PRO A 13 -9.51 -6.88 -2.50
C PRO A 13 -8.17 -7.59 -2.73
N ILE A 14 -7.27 -7.46 -1.77
CA ILE A 14 -5.99 -8.16 -1.66
C ILE A 14 -6.14 -9.19 -0.56
N TYR A 15 -6.08 -10.46 -0.94
CA TYR A 15 -6.23 -11.58 -0.01
C TYR A 15 -4.92 -11.85 0.75
N ARG A 16 -5.05 -12.43 1.95
CA ARG A 16 -3.89 -12.94 2.71
C ARG A 16 -3.11 -13.95 1.87
N GLY A 17 -1.81 -13.71 1.69
CA GLY A 17 -0.90 -14.52 0.88
C GLY A 17 -0.62 -13.94 -0.51
N SER A 18 -1.40 -12.97 -0.98
CA SER A 18 -1.05 -12.21 -2.19
C SER A 18 0.07 -11.20 -1.90
N PRO A 19 0.97 -10.95 -2.86
CA PRO A 19 1.98 -9.90 -2.70
C PRO A 19 1.28 -8.54 -2.57
N SER A 20 1.63 -7.79 -1.54
CA SER A 20 1.11 -6.44 -1.30
C SER A 20 2.24 -5.55 -0.81
N VAL A 21 2.23 -4.29 -1.21
CA VAL A 21 3.21 -3.29 -0.83
C VAL A 21 2.52 -2.28 0.06
N GLN A 22 3.19 -1.91 1.15
CA GLN A 22 2.66 -0.96 2.10
C GLN A 22 3.29 0.43 1.91
N CYS A 23 2.50 1.47 2.15
CA CYS A 23 3.02 2.82 2.23
C CYS A 23 3.82 2.99 3.53
N PRO A 24 5.06 3.51 3.49
CA PRO A 24 5.89 3.68 4.69
C PRO A 24 5.32 4.68 5.69
N TYR A 25 4.42 5.58 5.25
CA TYR A 25 3.83 6.63 6.08
C TYR A 25 2.48 6.22 6.69
N CYS A 26 1.46 6.01 5.86
CA CYS A 26 0.10 5.72 6.33
C CYS A 26 -0.20 4.23 6.53
N ARG A 27 0.76 3.33 6.19
CA ARG A 27 0.57 1.86 6.19
C ARG A 27 -0.60 1.36 5.34
N GLY A 28 -1.05 2.17 4.37
CA GLY A 28 -2.02 1.72 3.37
C GLY A 28 -1.49 0.55 2.55
N HIS A 29 -2.35 -0.42 2.24
CA HIS A 29 -2.00 -1.57 1.40
C HIS A 29 -2.31 -1.29 -0.06
N PHE A 30 -1.36 -1.64 -0.92
CA PHE A 30 -1.45 -1.48 -2.35
C PHE A 30 -0.94 -2.74 -3.05
N LYS A 31 -1.39 -2.93 -4.28
CA LYS A 31 -0.82 -3.97 -5.14
C LYS A 31 0.62 -3.60 -5.52
N PRO A 32 1.52 -4.59 -5.70
CA PRO A 32 2.91 -4.35 -6.09
C PRO A 32 3.04 -3.67 -7.45
N GLU A 33 2.02 -3.77 -8.30
CA GLU A 33 1.92 -3.05 -9.57
C GLU A 33 1.95 -1.51 -9.41
N PHE A 34 1.54 -1.00 -8.25
CA PHE A 34 1.56 0.44 -7.94
C PHE A 34 2.78 0.86 -7.11
N GLN A 35 3.76 -0.04 -6.91
CA GLN A 35 4.99 0.29 -6.21
C GLN A 35 5.73 1.44 -6.94
N GLY A 36 6.17 2.44 -6.19
CA GLY A 36 6.81 3.64 -6.74
C GLY A 36 5.85 4.79 -7.08
N ASN A 37 4.55 4.54 -7.20
CA ASN A 37 3.56 5.60 -7.37
C ASN A 37 3.36 6.38 -6.07
N LEU A 38 2.88 7.63 -6.20
CA LEU A 38 2.47 8.43 -5.05
C LEU A 38 1.28 7.75 -4.36
N CYS A 39 1.34 7.64 -3.03
CA CYS A 39 0.27 7.08 -2.23
C CYS A 39 -0.97 7.98 -2.32
N THR A 40 -2.06 7.51 -2.93
CA THR A 40 -3.33 8.25 -3.07
C THR A 40 -4.11 8.44 -1.77
N ILE A 41 -3.64 7.86 -0.66
CA ILE A 41 -4.28 7.99 0.66
C ILE A 41 -3.69 9.19 1.41
N CYS A 42 -2.36 9.32 1.40
CA CYS A 42 -1.68 10.37 2.15
C CYS A 42 -1.07 11.46 1.26
N ASP A 43 -0.90 11.21 -0.05
CA ASP A 43 -0.30 12.10 -1.05
C ASP A 43 1.09 12.66 -0.70
N ILE A 44 1.75 12.10 0.31
CA ILE A 44 3.04 12.59 0.83
C ILE A 44 4.21 11.68 0.42
N SER A 45 3.99 10.37 0.37
CA SER A 45 5.07 9.39 0.18
C SER A 45 4.75 8.40 -0.94
N ARG A 46 5.80 7.80 -1.51
CA ARG A 46 5.67 6.76 -2.54
C ARG A 46 5.43 5.38 -1.93
N ILE A 47 4.56 4.61 -2.56
CA ILE A 47 4.22 3.24 -2.15
C ILE A 47 5.45 2.34 -2.27
N GLY A 48 5.83 1.66 -1.18
CA GLY A 48 7.05 0.84 -1.13
C GLY A 48 8.35 1.62 -1.25
N GLY A 49 8.29 2.94 -1.16
CA GLY A 49 9.49 3.78 -1.10
C GLY A 49 10.22 3.63 0.22
N ALA A 50 11.53 3.85 0.20
CA ALA A 50 12.34 3.96 1.41
C ALA A 50 12.11 5.35 2.04
N GLY A 51 11.16 5.45 2.95
CA GLY A 51 11.17 6.53 3.94
C GLY A 51 12.13 6.13 5.04
N THR A 52 13.04 7.02 5.44
CA THR A 52 13.64 6.92 6.78
C THR A 52 12.46 6.85 7.75
N GLY A 53 12.23 5.68 8.36
CA GLY A 53 11.03 5.44 9.16
C GLY A 53 10.75 6.59 10.12
N MET A 54 9.47 6.85 10.38
CA MET A 54 9.02 7.81 11.40
C MET A 54 9.89 7.64 12.66
N VAL A 55 10.65 8.68 13.02
CA VAL A 55 11.33 8.78 14.32
C VAL A 55 10.33 9.15 15.40
#